data_AF-A0A0G4MH78-F1
#
_entry.id   AF-A0A0G4MH78-F1
#
_cell.length_a   1.000
_cell.length_b   1.000
_cell.length_c   1.000
_cell.angle_alpha   90.00
_cell.angle_beta   90.00
_cell.angle_gamma   90.00
#
_symmetry.space_group_name_H-M   'P 1'
#
loop_
_entity.id
_entity.type
_entity.pdbx_description
1 polymer ?
#
loop_
_entity_poly.entity_id
_entity_poly.type
_entity_poly.pdbx_seq_one_letter_code
_entity_poly.pdbx_strand_id
1 'polypeptide(L)'
;PDSSHWKHLTSPASPKQPLTHRASPPMTDQKAVVVALSGCSSSGKTTLARLLRDIFPNTFILHEDDFYRAEEELPSKNGLLDWDCPQAINIPDMEKALTHIRTSGTFPPFVDSKEDQNSVGACPVSTAKIAALQAKVAAWLRPPSPGHAVFASGLRLCLFDGFLLYCSEMQAAMRLIDVKLFLTVSRARATQRREARDGYVTLEGFWKDPPGYVDAVVWPNYADAHGWLFEGRHVEGPLDRGVLSENGILAQEGDELDVDMEKTLEWAVDTVMAELERRLKQ
;
A
#
# COMPACT_ATOMS: atom_id res chain seq x y z
N PRO A 1 0.05 51.50 -23.77
CA PRO A 1 0.28 51.06 -25.16
C PRO A 1 1.78 50.79 -25.38
N ASP A 2 2.30 49.59 -25.48
CA ASP A 2 1.69 48.32 -25.87
C ASP A 2 2.57 47.16 -25.34
N SER A 3 1.92 46.03 -25.23
CA SER A 3 2.23 44.74 -24.61
C SER A 3 3.20 43.81 -25.38
N SER A 4 3.78 42.86 -24.62
CA SER A 4 4.17 41.47 -25.00
C SER A 4 5.28 41.30 -26.06
N HIS A 5 6.49 40.76 -25.81
CA HIS A 5 7.05 39.83 -24.82
C HIS A 5 6.54 38.37 -24.87
N TRP A 6 7.43 37.51 -25.39
CA TRP A 6 7.56 36.04 -25.26
C TRP A 6 6.67 35.15 -26.13
N LYS A 7 7.29 34.62 -27.20
CA LYS A 7 6.80 33.46 -27.97
C LYS A 7 6.99 32.18 -27.14
N HIS A 8 5.90 31.44 -26.96
CA HIS A 8 5.84 30.13 -26.35
C HIS A 8 6.75 29.11 -27.06
N LEU A 9 7.64 28.47 -26.30
CA LEU A 9 8.21 27.16 -26.59
C LEU A 9 7.50 26.15 -25.69
N THR A 10 6.37 25.61 -26.16
CA THR A 10 5.77 24.43 -25.57
C THR A 10 6.41 23.20 -26.21
N SER A 11 7.22 22.47 -25.44
CA SER A 11 7.70 21.15 -25.83
C SER A 11 6.53 20.17 -25.73
N PRO A 12 6.24 19.34 -26.75
CA PRO A 12 5.18 18.35 -26.64
C PRO A 12 5.62 17.27 -25.65
N ALA A 13 4.78 17.01 -24.65
CA ALA A 13 4.95 15.87 -23.75
C ALA A 13 4.92 14.58 -24.59
N SER A 14 5.99 13.78 -24.48
CA SER A 14 6.05 12.46 -25.11
C SER A 14 4.91 11.58 -24.61
N PRO A 15 4.22 10.83 -25.48
CA PRO A 15 3.18 9.91 -25.06
C PRO A 15 3.80 8.80 -24.21
N LYS A 16 3.35 8.67 -22.96
CA LYS A 16 3.69 7.54 -22.08
C LYS A 16 3.18 6.27 -22.76
N GLN A 17 4.08 5.32 -23.05
CA GLN A 17 3.70 4.03 -23.62
C GLN A 17 2.76 3.30 -22.65
N PRO A 18 1.67 2.69 -23.14
CA PRO A 18 0.78 1.90 -22.31
C PRO A 18 1.50 0.63 -21.81
N LEU A 19 1.22 0.28 -20.55
CA LEU A 19 1.75 -0.88 -19.86
C LEU A 19 1.27 -2.16 -20.55
N THR A 20 2.16 -2.84 -21.27
CA THR A 20 1.84 -4.19 -21.77
C THR A 20 1.88 -5.16 -20.59
N HIS A 21 0.73 -5.76 -20.29
CA HIS A 21 0.52 -6.74 -19.24
C HIS A 21 1.46 -7.95 -19.39
N ARG A 22 2.57 -7.98 -18.64
CA ARG A 22 3.31 -9.21 -18.44
C ARG A 22 2.64 -9.93 -17.28
N ALA A 23 1.98 -11.05 -17.56
CA ALA A 23 1.38 -11.88 -16.52
C ALA A 23 2.40 -12.18 -15.42
N SER A 24 1.98 -12.07 -14.15
CA SER A 24 2.83 -12.48 -13.02
C SER A 24 3.30 -13.93 -13.24
N PRO A 25 4.56 -14.27 -12.91
CA PRO A 25 5.03 -15.64 -13.07
C PRO A 25 4.14 -16.60 -12.27
N PRO A 26 3.86 -17.82 -12.78
CA PRO A 26 3.07 -18.82 -12.08
C PRO A 26 3.65 -19.10 -10.69
N MET A 27 2.80 -19.50 -9.73
CA MET A 27 3.19 -19.70 -8.32
C MET A 27 4.29 -20.76 -8.13
N THR A 28 4.60 -21.57 -9.14
CA THR A 28 5.44 -22.76 -9.05
C THR A 28 6.91 -22.48 -8.68
N ASP A 29 7.41 -21.26 -8.89
CA ASP A 29 8.78 -20.86 -8.51
C ASP A 29 8.86 -19.91 -7.29
N GLN A 30 7.72 -19.47 -6.74
CA GLN A 30 7.69 -18.48 -5.67
C GLN A 30 7.44 -19.13 -4.31
N LYS A 31 8.17 -18.65 -3.29
CA LYS A 31 8.02 -19.09 -1.90
C LYS A 31 7.07 -18.21 -1.09
N ALA A 32 6.74 -17.02 -1.60
CA ALA A 32 5.71 -16.16 -1.03
C ALA A 32 4.89 -15.42 -2.07
N VAL A 33 3.64 -15.13 -1.71
CA VAL A 33 2.77 -14.17 -2.39
C VAL A 33 2.83 -12.83 -1.67
N VAL A 34 3.03 -11.75 -2.43
CA VAL A 34 3.07 -10.38 -1.90
C VAL A 34 1.73 -9.68 -2.13
N VAL A 35 1.00 -9.41 -1.05
CA VAL A 35 -0.24 -8.63 -1.05
C VAL A 35 0.08 -7.22 -0.57
N ALA A 36 0.02 -6.25 -1.46
CA ALA A 36 0.20 -4.86 -1.11
C ALA A 36 -1.11 -4.22 -0.61
N LEU A 37 -0.98 -3.42 0.44
CA LEU A 37 -2.00 -2.57 0.99
C LEU A 37 -1.51 -1.13 0.80
N SER A 38 -2.13 -0.39 -0.11
CA SER A 38 -1.76 1.01 -0.36
C SER A 38 -2.94 1.97 -0.27
N GLY A 39 -2.64 3.27 -0.29
CA GLY A 39 -3.59 4.34 0.02
C GLY A 39 -2.96 5.44 0.86
N CYS A 40 -3.66 6.56 1.02
CA CYS A 40 -3.19 7.74 1.73
C CYS A 40 -2.64 7.41 3.13
N SER A 41 -1.71 8.21 3.64
CA SER A 41 -1.31 8.13 5.05
C SER A 41 -2.53 8.20 5.97
N SER A 42 -2.51 7.47 7.09
CA SER A 42 -3.64 7.38 8.04
C SER A 42 -4.97 6.80 7.50
N SER A 43 -4.97 6.12 6.36
CA SER A 43 -6.16 5.39 5.84
C SER A 43 -6.51 4.12 6.61
N GLY A 44 -5.59 3.55 7.39
CA GLY A 44 -5.80 2.34 8.20
C GLY A 44 -5.12 1.07 7.68
N LYS A 45 -4.20 1.21 6.72
CA LYS A 45 -3.43 0.11 6.10
C LYS A 45 -2.73 -0.78 7.13
N THR A 46 -1.97 -0.20 8.05
CA THR A 46 -1.23 -0.94 9.10
C THR A 46 -2.15 -1.74 10.01
N THR A 47 -3.31 -1.17 10.38
CA THR A 47 -4.33 -1.89 11.14
C THR A 47 -4.87 -3.09 10.34
N LEU A 48 -5.19 -2.87 9.07
CA LEU A 48 -5.65 -3.93 8.17
C LEU A 48 -4.58 -5.02 7.99
N ALA A 49 -3.30 -4.64 7.83
CA ALA A 49 -2.18 -5.55 7.69
C ALA A 49 -2.03 -6.47 8.92
N ARG A 50 -2.09 -5.89 10.13
CA ARG A 50 -2.01 -6.66 11.38
C ARG A 50 -3.18 -7.62 11.53
N LEU A 51 -4.39 -7.19 11.21
CA LEU A 51 -5.59 -8.04 11.27
C LEU A 51 -5.52 -9.19 10.25
N LEU A 52 -5.10 -8.91 9.01
CA LEU A 52 -4.91 -9.95 7.99
C LEU A 52 -3.81 -10.95 8.40
N ARG A 53 -2.70 -10.47 8.97
CA ARG A 53 -1.62 -11.34 9.49
C ARG A 53 -2.14 -12.30 10.55
N ASP A 54 -3.02 -11.83 11.42
CA ASP A 54 -3.58 -12.63 12.52
C ASP A 54 -4.72 -13.56 12.07
N ILE A 55 -5.24 -13.36 10.85
CA ILE A 55 -6.32 -14.17 10.24
C ILE A 55 -5.75 -15.26 9.32
N PHE A 56 -4.74 -14.94 8.51
CA PHE A 56 -4.15 -15.87 7.54
C PHE A 56 -2.93 -16.62 8.10
N PRO A 57 -2.74 -17.91 7.75
CA PRO A 57 -1.58 -18.68 8.19
C PRO A 57 -0.31 -18.22 7.47
N ASN A 58 0.86 -18.52 8.04
CA ASN A 58 2.17 -18.27 7.42
C ASN A 58 2.37 -16.83 6.89
N THR A 59 1.78 -15.86 7.59
CA THR A 59 1.73 -14.46 7.15
C THR A 59 2.68 -13.59 7.97
N PHE A 60 3.36 -12.66 7.30
CA PHE A 60 4.15 -11.61 7.94
C PHE A 60 3.96 -10.28 7.20
N ILE A 61 4.40 -9.18 7.81
CA ILE A 61 4.22 -7.83 7.28
C ILE A 61 5.59 -7.26 6.92
N LEU A 62 5.68 -6.56 5.79
CA LEU A 62 6.77 -5.67 5.44
C LEU A 62 6.18 -4.26 5.36
N HIS A 63 6.82 -3.28 6.00
CA HIS A 63 6.38 -1.89 5.97
C HIS A 63 7.26 -1.08 5.00
N GLU A 64 6.65 -0.23 4.17
CA GLU A 64 7.37 0.74 3.33
C GLU A 64 8.22 1.70 4.18
N ASP A 65 7.70 2.08 5.35
CA ASP A 65 8.33 2.97 6.30
C ASP A 65 9.66 2.41 6.87
N ASP A 66 9.90 1.10 6.79
CA ASP A 66 11.19 0.50 7.16
C ASP A 66 12.33 0.88 6.18
N PHE A 67 11.99 1.50 5.05
CA PHE A 67 12.91 1.93 4.01
C PHE A 67 13.08 3.45 3.93
N TYR A 68 12.66 4.22 4.93
CA TYR A 68 12.99 5.65 4.98
C TYR A 68 14.50 5.88 4.93
N ARG A 69 14.90 6.93 4.20
CA ARG A 69 16.25 7.49 4.26
C ARG A 69 16.46 8.29 5.53
N ALA A 70 17.72 8.59 5.82
CA ALA A 70 18.10 9.48 6.90
C ALA A 70 17.54 10.90 6.68
N GLU A 71 17.26 11.61 7.77
CA GLU A 71 16.66 12.95 7.74
C GLU A 71 17.46 13.95 6.89
N GLU A 72 18.79 13.83 6.87
CA GLU A 72 19.67 14.72 6.10
C GLU A 72 19.64 14.46 4.58
N GLU A 73 19.12 13.30 4.15
CA GLU A 73 18.94 12.94 2.74
C GLU A 73 17.56 13.35 2.20
N LEU A 74 16.62 13.72 3.07
CA LEU A 74 15.26 14.01 2.66
C LEU A 74 15.17 15.33 1.88
N PRO A 75 14.33 15.39 0.83
CA PRO A 75 14.03 16.66 0.19
C PRO A 75 13.17 17.54 1.12
N SER A 76 13.00 18.80 0.72
CA SER A 76 12.06 19.71 1.37
C SER A 76 10.97 20.18 0.41
N LYS A 77 9.77 20.36 0.95
CA LYS A 77 8.60 20.91 0.26
C LYS A 77 7.99 21.99 1.13
N ASN A 78 7.79 23.18 0.56
CA ASN A 78 7.26 24.34 1.28
C ASN A 78 8.03 24.71 2.57
N GLY A 79 9.35 24.47 2.59
CA GLY A 79 10.21 24.74 3.75
C GLY A 79 10.14 23.69 4.87
N LEU A 80 9.46 22.57 4.63
CA LEU A 80 9.34 21.43 5.57
C LEU A 80 10.04 20.21 4.98
N LEU A 81 10.60 19.33 5.82
CA LEU A 81 11.12 18.04 5.36
C LEU A 81 9.98 17.21 4.75
N ASP A 82 10.20 16.65 3.57
CA ASP A 82 9.18 15.90 2.85
C ASP A 82 9.39 14.40 3.02
N TRP A 83 8.73 13.85 4.06
CA TRP A 83 8.68 12.41 4.33
C TRP A 83 7.73 11.69 3.36
N ASP A 84 6.73 12.37 2.84
CA ASP A 84 5.64 11.75 2.09
C ASP A 84 5.93 11.73 0.56
N CYS A 85 7.18 11.50 0.15
CA CYS A 85 7.59 11.49 -1.25
C CYS A 85 8.49 10.28 -1.61
N PRO A 86 8.54 9.86 -2.90
CA PRO A 86 9.36 8.71 -3.31
C PRO A 86 10.86 8.86 -2.99
N GLN A 87 11.38 10.09 -2.99
CA GLN A 87 12.77 10.39 -2.69
C GLN A 87 13.12 10.10 -1.22
N ALA A 88 12.13 10.12 -0.32
CA ALA A 88 12.30 9.76 1.09
C ALA A 88 12.50 8.26 1.28
N ILE A 89 12.17 7.43 0.28
CA ILE A 89 12.22 5.96 0.36
C ILE A 89 13.46 5.43 -0.36
N ASN A 90 14.15 4.49 0.28
CA ASN A 90 15.21 3.70 -0.33
C ASN A 90 14.60 2.56 -1.18
N ILE A 91 14.09 2.94 -2.36
CA ILE A 91 13.45 2.04 -3.32
C ILE A 91 14.35 0.84 -3.70
N PRO A 92 15.66 1.00 -3.96
CA PRO A 92 16.54 -0.15 -4.25
C PRO A 92 16.55 -1.23 -3.15
N ASP A 93 16.64 -0.83 -1.88
CA ASP A 93 16.63 -1.79 -0.77
C ASP A 93 15.26 -2.42 -0.57
N MET A 94 14.19 -1.66 -0.83
CA MET A 94 12.82 -2.16 -0.83
C MET A 94 12.60 -3.23 -1.92
N GLU A 95 13.08 -2.99 -3.15
CA GLU A 95 13.02 -3.97 -4.24
C GLU A 95 13.83 -5.24 -3.94
N LYS A 96 15.00 -5.06 -3.31
CA LYS A 96 15.83 -6.18 -2.84
C LYS A 96 15.11 -7.00 -1.77
N ALA A 97 14.42 -6.36 -0.83
CA ALA A 97 13.60 -7.00 0.18
C ALA A 97 12.44 -7.80 -0.44
N LEU A 98 11.68 -7.19 -1.35
CA LEU A 98 10.58 -7.87 -2.07
C LEU A 98 11.10 -9.07 -2.88
N THR A 99 12.24 -8.93 -3.55
CA THR A 99 12.88 -10.03 -4.30
C THR A 99 13.29 -11.18 -3.38
N HIS A 100 13.92 -10.86 -2.23
CA HIS A 100 14.24 -11.84 -1.20
C HIS A 100 13.00 -12.57 -0.70
N ILE A 101 11.91 -11.84 -0.41
CA ILE A 101 10.66 -12.42 0.08
C ILE A 101 10.07 -13.39 -0.95
N ARG A 102 9.98 -13.00 -2.23
CA ARG A 102 9.43 -13.87 -3.28
C ARG A 102 10.23 -15.17 -3.44
N THR A 103 11.55 -15.08 -3.32
CA THR A 103 12.47 -16.21 -3.58
C THR A 103 12.66 -17.13 -2.38
N SER A 104 12.72 -16.59 -1.16
CA SER A 104 12.98 -17.35 0.06
C SER A 104 11.73 -17.64 0.88
N GLY A 105 10.69 -16.82 0.72
CA GLY A 105 9.48 -16.84 1.53
C GLY A 105 9.66 -16.21 2.91
N THR A 106 10.86 -15.76 3.28
CA THR A 106 11.16 -15.28 4.64
C THR A 106 11.28 -13.77 4.69
N PHE A 107 11.17 -13.24 5.91
CA PHE A 107 11.46 -11.83 6.16
C PHE A 107 12.94 -11.55 5.85
N PRO A 108 13.28 -10.45 5.14
CA PRO A 108 14.65 -10.14 4.78
C PRO A 108 15.51 -9.90 6.04
N PRO A 109 16.64 -10.61 6.23
CA PRO A 109 17.45 -10.49 7.44
C PRO A 109 18.22 -9.16 7.54
N PHE A 110 18.17 -8.34 6.50
CA PHE A 110 18.82 -7.03 6.41
C PHE A 110 17.85 -5.86 6.61
N VAL A 111 16.57 -6.14 6.90
CA VAL A 111 15.58 -5.12 7.25
C VAL A 111 15.35 -5.17 8.75
N ASP A 112 15.44 -4.02 9.41
CA ASP A 112 15.10 -3.86 10.83
C ASP A 112 13.76 -3.12 10.93
N SER A 113 12.71 -3.83 11.33
CA SER A 113 11.35 -3.29 11.29
C SER A 113 11.09 -2.34 12.46
N LYS A 114 10.91 -1.06 12.13
CA LYS A 114 10.67 0.02 13.09
C LYS A 114 9.19 0.31 13.26
N GLU A 115 8.39 0.08 12.22
CA GLU A 115 6.94 0.32 12.28
C GLU A 115 6.24 -0.58 13.32
N ASP A 116 6.82 -1.75 13.63
CA ASP A 116 6.36 -2.59 14.74
C ASP A 116 6.55 -1.98 16.14
N GLN A 117 7.34 -0.92 16.26
CA GLN A 117 7.57 -0.19 17.52
C GLN A 117 6.55 0.95 17.72
N ASN A 118 5.84 1.36 16.66
CA ASN A 118 4.86 2.43 16.74
C ASN A 118 3.59 1.97 17.47
N SER A 119 3.00 2.89 18.26
CA SER A 119 1.78 2.60 19.01
C SER A 119 0.59 2.43 18.05
N VAL A 120 0.01 1.24 18.04
CA VAL A 120 -1.26 1.00 17.35
C VAL A 120 -2.38 1.35 18.33
N GLY A 121 -3.25 2.29 17.95
CA GLY A 121 -4.43 2.64 18.74
C GLY A 121 -5.40 1.47 18.93
N ALA A 122 -6.49 1.71 19.64
CA ALA A 122 -7.51 0.68 19.87
C ALA A 122 -8.00 0.09 18.53
N CYS A 123 -8.08 -1.25 18.47
CA CYS A 123 -8.58 -1.94 17.27
C CYS A 123 -10.04 -1.53 17.02
N PRO A 124 -10.35 -0.97 15.83
CA PRO A 124 -11.71 -0.52 15.52
C PRO A 124 -12.66 -1.66 15.12
N VAL A 125 -12.15 -2.90 15.02
CA VAL A 125 -12.93 -4.09 14.64
C VAL A 125 -13.30 -4.89 15.88
N SER A 126 -14.56 -5.31 15.97
CA SER A 126 -15.03 -6.11 17.09
C SER A 126 -14.36 -7.50 17.13
N THR A 127 -14.11 -8.01 18.34
CA THR A 127 -13.60 -9.38 18.53
C THR A 127 -14.48 -10.44 17.88
N ALA A 128 -15.80 -10.21 17.85
CA ALA A 128 -16.76 -11.11 17.20
C ALA A 128 -16.56 -11.16 15.68
N LYS A 129 -16.36 -10.02 15.02
CA LYS A 129 -16.07 -9.95 13.59
C LYS A 129 -14.72 -10.61 13.27
N ILE A 130 -13.68 -10.35 14.06
CA ILE A 130 -12.36 -10.99 13.90
C ILE A 130 -12.49 -12.51 14.01
N ALA A 131 -13.16 -13.01 15.06
CA ALA A 131 -13.36 -14.44 15.27
C ALA A 131 -14.16 -15.09 14.12
N ALA A 132 -15.16 -14.40 13.58
CA ALA A 132 -15.94 -14.89 12.44
C ALA A 132 -15.07 -15.02 11.17
N LEU A 133 -14.21 -14.04 10.90
CA LEU A 133 -13.30 -14.08 9.74
C LEU A 133 -12.18 -15.12 9.92
N GLN A 134 -11.64 -15.28 11.14
CA GLN A 134 -10.72 -16.38 11.47
C GLN A 134 -11.38 -17.74 11.24
N ALA A 135 -12.64 -17.92 11.66
CA ALA A 135 -13.38 -19.16 11.43
C ALA A 135 -13.64 -19.41 9.93
N LYS A 136 -13.92 -18.35 9.16
CA LYS A 136 -14.07 -18.40 7.69
C LYS A 136 -12.79 -18.89 7.02
N VAL A 137 -11.65 -18.27 7.35
CA VAL A 137 -10.34 -18.67 6.80
C VAL A 137 -9.95 -20.08 7.27
N ALA A 138 -10.15 -20.42 8.54
CA ALA A 138 -9.92 -21.78 9.04
C ALA A 138 -10.75 -22.83 8.29
N ALA A 139 -12.02 -22.54 7.99
CA ALA A 139 -12.85 -23.41 7.18
C ALA A 139 -12.31 -23.55 5.75
N TRP A 140 -11.85 -22.44 5.15
CA TRP A 140 -11.23 -22.40 3.83
C TRP A 140 -9.85 -23.06 3.76
N LEU A 141 -9.19 -23.37 4.88
CA LEU A 141 -7.91 -24.09 4.91
C LEU A 141 -8.07 -25.61 5.06
N ARG A 142 -9.30 -26.12 5.26
CA ARG A 142 -9.54 -27.56 5.44
C ARG A 142 -9.65 -28.29 4.09
N PRO A 143 -9.00 -29.46 3.93
CA PRO A 143 -9.18 -30.28 2.72
C PRO A 143 -10.67 -30.57 2.44
N PRO A 144 -11.10 -30.60 1.17
CA PRO A 144 -10.34 -30.41 -0.07
C PRO A 144 -10.40 -28.97 -0.62
N SER A 145 -10.49 -27.95 0.24
CA SER A 145 -10.65 -26.57 -0.20
C SER A 145 -9.45 -26.04 -1.01
N PRO A 146 -9.65 -25.00 -1.84
CA PRO A 146 -8.55 -24.33 -2.53
C PRO A 146 -7.48 -23.76 -1.58
N GLY A 147 -7.89 -23.16 -0.44
CA GLY A 147 -6.95 -22.61 0.53
C GLY A 147 -6.02 -23.66 1.13
N HIS A 148 -6.50 -24.89 1.33
CA HIS A 148 -5.65 -26.00 1.73
C HIS A 148 -4.53 -26.23 0.71
N ALA A 149 -4.87 -26.30 -0.58
CA ALA A 149 -3.91 -26.53 -1.65
C ALA A 149 -2.89 -25.38 -1.80
N VAL A 150 -3.31 -24.12 -1.62
CA VAL A 150 -2.43 -22.94 -1.65
C VAL A 150 -1.32 -23.08 -0.61
N PHE A 151 -1.67 -23.36 0.65
CA PHE A 151 -0.71 -23.39 1.75
C PHE A 151 -0.03 -24.75 1.97
N ALA A 152 -0.54 -25.84 1.39
CA ALA A 152 0.07 -27.17 1.50
C ALA A 152 1.50 -27.23 0.93
N SER A 153 1.85 -26.34 0.01
CA SER A 153 3.19 -26.21 -0.57
C SER A 153 4.21 -25.54 0.36
N GLY A 154 3.77 -25.02 1.51
CA GLY A 154 4.59 -24.19 2.39
C GLY A 154 4.70 -22.73 1.95
N LEU A 155 3.85 -22.29 1.02
CA LEU A 155 3.74 -20.90 0.59
C LEU A 155 3.51 -19.96 1.78
N ARG A 156 4.16 -18.80 1.73
CA ARG A 156 4.04 -17.75 2.75
C ARG A 156 3.32 -16.53 2.18
N LEU A 157 2.68 -15.76 3.05
CA LEU A 157 2.01 -14.52 2.67
C LEU A 157 2.81 -13.34 3.23
N CYS A 158 3.18 -12.40 2.36
CA CYS A 158 3.75 -11.13 2.76
C CYS A 158 2.71 -10.03 2.56
N LEU A 159 2.32 -9.35 3.63
CA LEU A 159 1.50 -8.15 3.57
C LEU A 159 2.44 -6.95 3.46
N PHE A 160 2.42 -6.27 2.32
CA PHE A 160 3.27 -5.13 2.06
C PHE A 160 2.48 -3.83 2.29
N ASP A 161 2.69 -3.21 3.44
CA ASP A 161 1.97 -2.03 3.91
C ASP A 161 2.74 -0.75 3.56
N GLY A 162 2.17 0.11 2.72
CA GLY A 162 2.86 1.33 2.28
C GLY A 162 1.93 2.38 1.69
N PHE A 163 2.23 3.65 1.89
CA PHE A 163 1.41 4.77 1.45
C PHE A 163 1.72 5.25 0.01
N LEU A 164 2.86 4.87 -0.57
CA LEU A 164 3.31 5.31 -1.91
C LEU A 164 3.47 4.18 -2.93
N LEU A 165 2.91 2.99 -2.67
CA LEU A 165 3.20 1.79 -3.47
C LEU A 165 2.72 1.86 -4.93
N TYR A 166 1.76 2.73 -5.26
CA TYR A 166 1.16 2.85 -6.60
C TYR A 166 1.45 4.20 -7.28
N CYS A 167 2.72 4.62 -7.26
CA CYS A 167 3.20 5.76 -8.05
C CYS A 167 4.18 5.32 -9.16
N SER A 168 4.51 6.24 -10.07
CA SER A 168 5.39 5.95 -11.22
C SER A 168 6.79 5.49 -10.82
N GLU A 169 7.29 6.02 -9.72
CA GLU A 169 8.61 5.76 -9.16
C GLU A 169 8.69 4.33 -8.61
N MET A 170 7.55 3.76 -8.18
CA MET A 170 7.44 2.39 -7.66
C MET A 170 7.15 1.34 -8.74
N GLN A 171 7.20 1.67 -10.03
CA GLN A 171 6.84 0.73 -11.11
C GLN A 171 7.60 -0.60 -11.06
N ALA A 172 8.86 -0.59 -10.63
CA ALA A 172 9.65 -1.81 -10.50
C ALA A 172 9.23 -2.65 -9.29
N ALA A 173 9.04 -2.04 -8.13
CA ALA A 173 8.43 -2.69 -6.96
C ALA A 173 7.02 -3.24 -7.27
N MET A 174 6.18 -2.50 -8.02
CA MET A 174 4.82 -2.95 -8.40
C MET A 174 4.81 -4.26 -9.20
N ARG A 175 5.87 -4.58 -9.95
CA ARG A 175 6.01 -5.85 -10.66
C ARG A 175 6.31 -7.03 -9.74
N LEU A 176 6.78 -6.76 -8.52
CA LEU A 176 7.04 -7.74 -7.47
C LEU A 176 5.83 -7.93 -6.54
N ILE A 177 4.74 -7.19 -6.77
CA ILE A 177 3.49 -7.29 -6.01
C ILE A 177 2.49 -8.17 -6.76
N ASP A 178 1.97 -9.18 -6.08
CA ASP A 178 1.03 -10.15 -6.62
C ASP A 178 -0.42 -9.68 -6.54
N VAL A 179 -0.80 -9.12 -5.40
CA VAL A 179 -2.16 -8.62 -5.14
C VAL A 179 -2.05 -7.17 -4.72
N LYS A 180 -2.77 -6.27 -5.38
CA LYS A 180 -2.67 -4.84 -5.13
C LYS A 180 -3.99 -4.33 -4.57
N LEU A 181 -4.10 -4.19 -3.25
CA LEU A 181 -5.27 -3.58 -2.60
C LEU A 181 -5.05 -2.08 -2.42
N PHE A 182 -6.10 -1.29 -2.63
CA PHE A 182 -6.09 0.16 -2.48
C PHE A 182 -7.22 0.63 -1.56
N LEU A 183 -6.86 1.40 -0.53
CA LEU A 183 -7.77 1.99 0.44
C LEU A 183 -7.95 3.48 0.14
N THR A 184 -9.20 3.93 0.12
CA THR A 184 -9.59 5.32 0.01
C THR A 184 -9.93 5.90 1.39
N VAL A 185 -9.70 7.20 1.56
CA VAL A 185 -10.00 7.93 2.80
C VAL A 185 -10.22 9.39 2.43
N SER A 186 -11.13 10.07 3.13
CA SER A 186 -11.30 11.52 2.94
C SER A 186 -10.12 12.29 3.51
N ARG A 187 -9.88 13.49 2.96
CA ARG A 187 -8.88 14.42 3.51
C ARG A 187 -9.16 14.73 4.97
N ALA A 188 -10.42 14.98 5.29
CA ALA A 188 -10.83 15.33 6.66
C ALA A 188 -10.46 14.21 7.64
N ARG A 189 -10.74 12.96 7.29
CA ARG A 189 -10.43 11.80 8.14
C ARG A 189 -8.93 11.53 8.23
N ALA A 190 -8.21 11.58 7.10
CA ALA A 190 -6.76 11.39 7.07
C ALA A 190 -6.05 12.44 7.92
N THR A 191 -6.45 13.71 7.80
CA THR A 191 -5.92 14.84 8.59
C THR A 191 -6.18 14.62 10.07
N GLN A 192 -7.43 14.38 10.47
CA GLN A 192 -7.81 14.13 11.86
C GLN A 192 -6.95 13.02 12.48
N ARG A 193 -6.77 11.90 11.77
CA ARG A 193 -5.99 10.76 12.25
C ARG A 193 -4.49 11.05 12.29
N ARG A 194 -3.95 11.78 11.31
CA ARG A 194 -2.52 12.15 11.24
C ARG A 194 -2.17 13.10 12.39
N GLU A 195 -2.97 14.13 12.61
CA GLU A 195 -2.74 15.12 13.67
C GLU A 195 -2.91 14.53 15.09
N ALA A 196 -3.72 13.48 15.23
CA ALA A 196 -3.90 12.76 16.49
C ALA A 196 -2.75 11.81 16.83
N ARG A 197 -1.77 11.60 15.94
CA ARG A 197 -0.58 10.78 16.23
C ARG A 197 0.37 11.57 17.13
N ASP A 198 0.93 10.88 18.13
CA ASP A 198 1.90 11.49 19.05
C ASP A 198 3.19 11.91 18.33
N GLY A 199 3.57 11.14 17.30
CA GLY A 199 4.69 11.36 16.39
C GLY A 199 5.17 10.02 15.79
N TYR A 200 6.37 10.01 15.24
CA TYR A 200 6.97 8.94 14.46
C TYR A 200 8.36 8.63 14.95
N VAL A 201 8.72 7.36 15.09
CA VAL A 201 10.11 6.96 15.34
C VAL A 201 10.89 7.04 14.02
N THR A 202 11.99 7.78 14.01
CA THR A 202 12.91 7.93 12.86
C THR A 202 14.26 7.25 13.15
N LEU A 203 15.18 7.27 12.18
CA LEU A 203 16.54 6.75 12.39
C LEU A 203 17.31 7.59 13.43
N GLU A 204 16.98 8.88 13.49
CA GLU A 204 17.65 9.91 14.28
C GLU A 204 16.93 10.18 15.62
N GLY A 205 15.69 9.72 15.77
CA GLY A 205 14.96 9.77 17.02
C GLY A 205 13.45 9.80 16.83
N PHE A 206 12.85 10.98 16.98
CA PHE A 206 11.40 11.15 17.00
C PHE A 206 10.99 12.39 16.21
N TRP A 207 10.14 12.18 15.20
CA TRP A 207 9.56 13.23 14.39
C TRP A 207 8.12 13.51 14.82
N LYS A 208 7.76 14.80 14.89
CA LYS A 208 6.36 15.22 15.04
C LYS A 208 6.03 16.21 13.94
N ASP A 209 4.94 15.93 13.23
CA ASP A 209 4.47 16.79 12.15
C ASP A 209 4.30 18.23 12.65
N PRO A 210 4.92 19.23 12.00
CA PRO A 210 4.71 20.62 12.35
C PRO A 210 3.29 21.08 11.98
N PRO A 211 2.78 22.18 12.56
CA PRO A 211 1.47 22.73 12.21
C PRO A 211 1.35 22.96 10.69
N GLY A 212 0.25 22.49 10.09
CA GLY A 212 0.00 22.62 8.66
C GLY A 212 0.73 21.61 7.75
N TYR A 213 1.46 20.63 8.31
CA TYR A 213 2.20 19.63 7.54
C TYR A 213 1.32 18.85 6.56
N VAL A 214 0.09 18.51 6.95
CA VAL A 214 -0.84 17.76 6.09
C VAL A 214 -1.19 18.54 4.82
N ASP A 215 -1.44 19.83 4.97
CA ASP A 215 -1.80 20.71 3.86
C ASP A 215 -0.60 21.06 2.98
N ALA A 216 0.58 21.18 3.59
CA ALA A 216 1.80 21.58 2.90
C ALA A 216 2.50 20.42 2.18
N VAL A 217 2.38 19.19 2.70
CA VAL A 217 3.18 18.03 2.27
C VAL A 217 2.31 16.80 2.00
N VAL A 218 1.69 16.23 3.04
CA VAL A 218 1.04 14.90 2.98
C VAL A 218 -0.04 14.83 1.91
N TRP A 219 -1.02 15.73 1.95
CA TRP A 219 -2.16 15.67 1.05
C TRP A 219 -1.81 16.01 -0.40
N PRO A 220 -1.03 17.09 -0.68
CA PRO A 220 -0.53 17.34 -2.03
C PRO A 220 0.26 16.16 -2.61
N ASN A 221 1.16 15.54 -1.84
CA ASN A 221 1.93 14.39 -2.33
C ASN A 221 1.06 13.17 -2.60
N TYR A 222 0.07 12.89 -1.74
CA TYR A 222 -0.91 11.84 -2.00
C TYR A 222 -1.65 12.08 -3.32
N ALA A 223 -2.13 13.31 -3.53
CA ALA A 223 -2.84 13.70 -4.75
C ALA A 223 -1.95 13.60 -6.01
N ASP A 224 -0.69 14.02 -5.89
CA ASP A 224 0.28 13.94 -6.99
C ASP A 224 0.59 12.48 -7.37
N ALA A 225 0.85 11.64 -6.36
CA ALA A 225 1.25 10.25 -6.53
C ALA A 225 0.09 9.32 -6.99
N HIS A 226 -1.12 9.54 -6.49
CA HIS A 226 -2.26 8.63 -6.71
C HIS A 226 -3.36 9.21 -7.58
N GLY A 227 -3.31 10.50 -7.95
CA GLY A 227 -4.37 11.13 -8.75
C GLY A 227 -4.68 10.40 -10.06
N TRP A 228 -3.72 9.66 -10.63
CA TRP A 228 -3.96 8.85 -11.84
C TRP A 228 -4.93 7.68 -11.63
N LEU A 229 -5.20 7.27 -10.39
CA LEU A 229 -6.17 6.22 -10.03
C LEU A 229 -7.62 6.73 -9.98
N PHE A 230 -7.84 8.03 -10.10
CA PHE A 230 -9.13 8.69 -9.90
C PHE A 230 -9.59 9.44 -11.14
N GLU A 231 -10.90 9.46 -11.37
CA GLU A 231 -11.48 10.25 -12.45
C GLU A 231 -11.16 11.74 -12.27
N GLY A 232 -10.70 12.39 -13.34
CA GLY A 232 -10.31 13.80 -13.30
C GLY A 232 -9.16 14.13 -12.34
N ARG A 233 -8.43 13.12 -11.84
CA ARG A 233 -7.38 13.26 -10.82
C ARG A 233 -7.84 13.82 -9.48
N HIS A 234 -9.13 13.65 -9.16
CA HIS A 234 -9.69 14.08 -7.88
C HIS A 234 -9.65 12.93 -6.86
N VAL A 235 -8.69 12.94 -5.93
CA VAL A 235 -8.45 11.83 -4.98
C VAL A 235 -9.52 11.62 -3.89
N GLU A 236 -10.56 12.45 -3.87
CA GLU A 236 -11.78 12.23 -3.07
C GLU A 236 -13.00 11.91 -3.97
N GLY A 237 -12.77 11.79 -5.27
CA GLY A 237 -13.77 11.44 -6.27
C GLY A 237 -13.82 9.94 -6.58
N PRO A 238 -14.59 9.55 -7.60
CA PRO A 238 -14.68 8.16 -8.04
C PRO A 238 -13.35 7.65 -8.61
N LEU A 239 -13.10 6.35 -8.42
CA LEU A 239 -11.92 5.68 -8.97
C LEU A 239 -12.09 5.42 -10.47
N ASP A 240 -11.01 5.60 -11.22
CA ASP A 240 -10.99 5.24 -12.65
C ASP A 240 -10.89 3.72 -12.78
N ARG A 241 -12.04 3.07 -13.01
CA ARG A 241 -12.14 1.60 -13.09
C ARG A 241 -11.32 1.00 -14.25
N GLY A 242 -11.15 1.75 -15.34
CA GLY A 242 -10.32 1.32 -16.46
C GLY A 242 -8.86 1.24 -16.03
N VAL A 243 -8.35 2.31 -15.41
CA VAL A 243 -6.99 2.37 -14.88
C VAL A 243 -6.74 1.29 -13.83
N LEU A 244 -7.65 1.12 -12.88
CA LEU A 244 -7.53 0.10 -11.83
C LEU A 244 -7.44 -1.30 -12.46
N SER A 245 -8.33 -1.63 -13.40
CA SER A 245 -8.34 -2.92 -14.08
C SER A 245 -7.06 -3.15 -14.90
N GLU A 246 -6.59 -2.15 -15.64
CA GLU A 246 -5.36 -2.23 -16.45
C GLU A 246 -4.12 -2.51 -15.59
N ASN A 247 -4.12 -2.03 -14.34
CA ASN A 247 -3.00 -2.15 -13.41
C ASN A 247 -3.18 -3.26 -12.37
N GLY A 248 -4.31 -4.00 -12.42
CA GLY A 248 -4.64 -5.05 -11.46
C GLY A 248 -4.76 -4.55 -10.02
N ILE A 249 -5.21 -3.30 -9.84
CA ILE A 249 -5.42 -2.67 -8.53
C ILE A 249 -6.88 -2.88 -8.12
N LEU A 250 -7.08 -3.41 -6.92
CA LEU A 250 -8.36 -3.77 -6.34
C LEU A 250 -8.69 -2.76 -5.24
N ALA A 251 -9.86 -2.14 -5.34
CA ALA A 251 -10.40 -1.24 -4.34
C ALA A 251 -11.81 -1.69 -3.94
N GLN A 252 -12.30 -1.21 -2.80
CA GLN A 252 -13.66 -1.51 -2.34
C GLN A 252 -14.71 -1.05 -3.37
N GLU A 253 -15.80 -1.81 -3.47
CA GLU A 253 -16.93 -1.45 -4.33
C GLU A 253 -17.65 -0.21 -3.79
N GLY A 254 -18.18 0.63 -4.69
CA GLY A 254 -19.04 1.76 -4.34
C GLY A 254 -18.35 3.13 -4.23
N ASP A 255 -17.03 3.23 -4.42
CA ASP A 255 -16.26 4.48 -4.35
C ASP A 255 -16.48 5.28 -3.04
N GLU A 256 -16.95 4.59 -2.00
CA GLU A 256 -17.19 5.20 -0.70
C GLU A 256 -15.85 5.58 -0.07
N LEU A 257 -15.76 6.81 0.43
CA LEU A 257 -14.68 7.25 1.31
C LEU A 257 -14.98 6.81 2.75
N ASP A 258 -13.93 6.64 3.54
CA ASP A 258 -14.03 6.40 4.99
C ASP A 258 -14.83 5.14 5.36
N VAL A 259 -14.75 4.10 4.54
CA VAL A 259 -15.43 2.82 4.78
C VAL A 259 -15.03 2.25 6.15
N ASP A 260 -16.03 1.74 6.86
CA ASP A 260 -15.85 1.11 8.17
C ASP A 260 -14.83 -0.03 8.13
N MET A 261 -13.96 -0.10 9.14
CA MET A 261 -12.84 -1.05 9.15
C MET A 261 -13.31 -2.52 9.22
N GLU A 262 -14.49 -2.82 9.77
CA GLU A 262 -15.02 -4.19 9.73
C GLU A 262 -15.38 -4.60 8.30
N LYS A 263 -16.02 -3.69 7.55
CA LYS A 263 -16.33 -3.91 6.12
C LYS A 263 -15.06 -4.02 5.29
N THR A 264 -14.06 -3.17 5.57
CA THR A 264 -12.76 -3.19 4.90
C THR A 264 -12.00 -4.49 5.16
N LEU A 265 -12.01 -4.98 6.40
CA LEU A 265 -11.40 -6.25 6.74
C LEU A 265 -12.10 -7.42 6.05
N GLU A 266 -13.44 -7.45 6.06
CA GLU A 266 -14.23 -8.50 5.39
C GLU A 266 -13.97 -8.53 3.87
N TRP A 267 -13.98 -7.36 3.21
CA TRP A 267 -13.61 -7.23 1.80
C TRP A 267 -12.19 -7.72 1.52
N ALA A 268 -11.21 -7.33 2.35
CA ALA A 268 -9.82 -7.70 2.14
C ALA A 268 -9.60 -9.21 2.30
N VAL A 269 -10.21 -9.84 3.31
CA VAL A 269 -10.16 -11.30 3.51
C VAL A 269 -10.70 -12.02 2.27
N ASP A 270 -11.87 -11.61 1.78
CA ASP A 270 -12.52 -12.25 0.64
C ASP A 270 -11.73 -12.07 -0.65
N THR A 271 -11.18 -10.87 -0.84
CA THR A 271 -10.35 -10.54 -2.01
C THR A 271 -9.04 -11.33 -2.00
N VAL A 272 -8.35 -11.42 -0.85
CA VAL A 272 -7.10 -12.20 -0.73
C VAL A 272 -7.37 -13.68 -0.97
N MET A 273 -8.43 -14.25 -0.39
CA MET A 273 -8.82 -15.64 -0.65
C MET A 273 -9.05 -15.87 -2.15
N ALA A 274 -9.90 -15.06 -2.79
CA ALA A 274 -10.23 -15.21 -4.21
C ALA A 274 -8.99 -15.11 -5.13
N GLU A 275 -8.07 -14.19 -4.83
CA GLU A 275 -6.87 -13.98 -5.62
C GLU A 275 -5.84 -15.11 -5.44
N LEU A 276 -5.70 -15.64 -4.22
CA LEU A 276 -4.88 -16.84 -3.97
C LEU A 276 -5.45 -18.06 -4.73
N GLU A 277 -6.77 -18.23 -4.77
CA GLU A 277 -7.40 -19.29 -5.56
C GLU A 277 -7.20 -19.12 -7.06
N ARG A 278 -7.30 -17.88 -7.56
CA ARG A 278 -7.08 -17.57 -8.99
C ARG A 278 -5.67 -17.95 -9.41
N ARG A 279 -4.68 -17.67 -8.56
CA ARG A 279 -3.26 -17.97 -8.79
C ARG A 279 -2.94 -19.46 -8.73
N LEU A 280 -3.71 -20.26 -8.00
CA LEU A 280 -3.60 -21.72 -8.03
C LEU A 280 -3.98 -22.32 -9.39
N LYS A 281 -4.82 -21.63 -10.18
CA LYS A 281 -5.34 -22.11 -11.46
C LYS A 281 -4.48 -21.69 -12.67
N GLN A 282 -3.44 -20.88 -12.47
CA GLN A 282 -2.57 -20.32 -13.51
C GLN A 282 -1.22 -21.01 -13.55
#